data_AF-A0A819ZJQ2-F1
#
_entry.id   AF-A0A819ZJQ2-F1
#
_cell.length_a   1.000
_cell.length_b   1.000
_cell.length_c   1.000
_cell.angle_alpha   90.00
_cell.angle_beta   90.00
_cell.angle_gamma   90.00
#
_symmetry.space_group_name_H-M   'P 1'
#
loop_
_entity.id
_entity.type
_entity.pdbx_description
1 polymer ?
#
loop_
_entity_poly.entity_id
_entity_poly.type
_entity_poly.pdbx_seq_one_letter_code
_entity_poly.pdbx_strand_id
1 'polypeptide(L)'
;MLLRQLLILIFVQFILSYEFTEDNWDSFDAYGVKLATNDAVVVQARNKDAQFVLQFAPFNPSNLSSPCQIDYPGLATGDMNFIYSIDVPKVVSYDASVVFIGENSDNSSSAYPFIGHLLANASCETTYNMYYFTPFTHDEFFVHSIDPSGQIAYGFSSQFAFSYDLQTHSINYLAQWPFANF
;
A
#
# COMPACT_ATOMS: atom_id res chain seq x y z
N MET A 1 1.10 28.92 5.46
CA MET A 1 1.49 27.61 6.05
C MET A 1 0.41 27.05 6.97
N LEU A 2 -0.09 27.82 7.94
CA LEU A 2 -1.12 27.36 8.90
C LEU A 2 -2.44 26.89 8.27
N LEU A 3 -2.90 27.50 7.17
CA LEU A 3 -4.16 27.11 6.52
C LEU A 3 -4.09 25.72 5.84
N ARG A 4 -2.94 25.36 5.25
CA ARG A 4 -2.72 24.04 4.64
C ARG A 4 -2.72 22.94 5.71
N GLN A 5 -2.07 23.17 6.84
CA GLN A 5 -2.04 22.23 7.96
C GLN A 5 -3.44 22.05 8.59
N LEU A 6 -4.23 23.13 8.69
CA LEU A 6 -5.60 23.08 9.19
C LEU A 6 -6.54 22.30 8.26
N LEU A 7 -6.40 22.48 6.94
CA LEU A 7 -7.19 21.75 5.94
C LEU A 7 -6.88 20.25 5.94
N ILE A 8 -5.60 19.87 6.10
CA ILE A 8 -5.21 18.46 6.25
C ILE A 8 -5.84 17.87 7.52
N LEU A 9 -5.85 18.62 8.63
CA LEU A 9 -6.47 18.16 9.88
C LEU A 9 -8.00 17.98 9.76
N ILE A 10 -8.68 18.88 9.06
CA ILE A 10 -10.13 18.77 8.80
C ILE A 10 -10.42 17.59 7.85
N PHE A 11 -9.57 17.36 6.85
CA PHE A 11 -9.71 16.24 5.92
C PHE A 11 -9.47 14.90 6.60
N VAL A 12 -8.47 14.81 7.48
CA VAL A 12 -8.23 13.63 8.32
C VAL A 12 -9.43 13.37 9.24
N GLN A 13 -10.04 14.40 9.86
CA GLN A 13 -11.26 14.20 10.63
C GLN A 13 -12.44 13.70 9.78
N PHE A 14 -12.58 14.15 8.53
CA PHE A 14 -13.64 13.68 7.64
C PHE A 14 -13.43 12.22 7.20
N ILE A 15 -12.19 11.83 6.87
CA ILE A 15 -11.83 10.43 6.59
C ILE A 15 -12.05 9.55 7.83
N LEU A 16 -11.67 10.03 9.02
CA LEU A 16 -11.89 9.33 10.29
C LEU A 16 -13.37 9.24 10.68
N SER A 17 -14.22 10.14 10.18
CA SER A 17 -15.67 10.12 10.40
C SER A 17 -16.43 9.20 9.43
N TYR A 18 -15.78 8.71 8.38
CA TYR A 18 -16.29 7.61 7.56
C TYR A 18 -16.00 6.30 8.31
N GLU A 19 -16.88 5.99 9.27
CA GLU A 19 -16.98 4.76 10.06
C GLU A 19 -15.73 3.86 10.05
N PHE A 20 -14.81 4.14 10.96
CA PHE A 20 -13.95 3.09 11.55
C PHE A 20 -14.83 2.19 12.41
N THR A 21 -15.72 1.41 11.80
CA THR A 21 -16.35 0.29 12.49
C THR A 21 -15.35 -0.84 12.54
N GLU A 22 -14.84 -1.13 13.75
CA GLU A 22 -14.16 -2.38 14.06
C GLU A 22 -15.14 -3.53 13.82
N ASP A 23 -15.14 -4.10 12.62
CA ASP A 23 -15.91 -5.31 12.34
C ASP A 23 -15.02 -6.54 12.61
N ASN A 24 -15.05 -6.99 13.87
CA ASN A 24 -14.77 -8.36 14.36
C ASN A 24 -13.36 -8.99 14.16
N TRP A 25 -12.40 -8.63 15.02
CA TRP A 25 -11.81 -9.39 16.15
C TRP A 25 -11.48 -10.91 16.13
N ASP A 26 -11.41 -11.65 15.01
CA ASP A 26 -10.97 -13.09 15.08
C ASP A 26 -9.63 -13.46 14.41
N SER A 27 -8.80 -12.50 13.99
CA SER A 27 -7.32 -12.59 14.12
C SER A 27 -6.57 -11.41 13.48
N PHE A 28 -5.64 -10.86 14.25
CA PHE A 28 -4.60 -9.86 13.97
C PHE A 28 -5.01 -8.38 13.77
N ASP A 29 -4.57 -7.57 14.73
CA ASP A 29 -4.69 -6.10 14.79
C ASP A 29 -3.86 -5.36 13.71
N ALA A 30 -3.06 -6.07 12.91
CA ALA A 30 -2.27 -5.48 11.82
C ALA A 30 -3.12 -5.07 10.60
N TYR A 31 -4.42 -5.42 10.54
CA TYR A 31 -5.25 -5.35 9.33
C TYR A 31 -6.20 -4.14 9.23
N GLY A 32 -6.05 -3.13 10.09
CA GLY A 32 -6.78 -1.87 9.96
C GLY A 32 -6.50 -1.14 8.64
N VAL A 33 -7.28 -0.11 8.34
CA VAL A 33 -7.10 0.73 7.15
C VAL A 33 -5.67 1.30 7.09
N LYS A 34 -5.02 1.20 5.93
CA LYS A 34 -3.73 1.86 5.66
C LYS A 34 -3.97 3.12 4.85
N LEU A 35 -3.31 4.21 5.21
CA LEU A 35 -3.47 5.52 4.57
C LEU A 35 -2.11 6.09 4.20
N ALA A 36 -1.98 6.57 2.96
CA ALA A 36 -0.84 7.34 2.49
C ALA A 36 -1.33 8.50 1.63
N THR A 37 -0.60 9.61 1.65
CA THR A 37 -1.00 10.81 0.91
C THR A 37 0.21 11.64 0.49
N ASN A 38 0.08 12.32 -0.65
CA ASN A 38 0.96 13.40 -1.06
C ASN A 38 0.11 14.60 -1.54
N ASP A 39 0.74 15.58 -2.19
CA ASP A 39 0.04 16.78 -2.68
C ASP A 39 -0.98 16.49 -3.81
N ALA A 40 -0.93 15.32 -4.46
CA ALA A 40 -1.73 14.95 -5.63
C ALA A 40 -2.77 13.86 -5.37
N VAL A 41 -2.53 12.94 -4.43
CA VAL A 41 -3.39 11.79 -4.18
C VAL A 41 -3.49 11.44 -2.69
N VAL A 42 -4.66 10.99 -2.28
CA VAL A 42 -4.91 10.27 -1.03
C VAL A 42 -5.22 8.82 -1.40
N VAL A 43 -4.56 7.88 -0.73
CA VAL A 43 -4.69 6.45 -0.97
C VAL A 43 -5.07 5.78 0.34
N GLN A 44 -6.07 4.92 0.25
CA GLN A 44 -6.50 4.04 1.32
C GLN A 44 -6.37 2.60 0.84
N ALA A 45 -5.82 1.71 1.67
CA ALA A 45 -5.91 0.26 1.46
C ALA A 45 -6.85 -0.35 2.50
N ARG A 46 -7.86 -1.10 2.03
CA ARG A 46 -8.91 -1.72 2.84
C ARG A 46 -8.85 -3.24 2.66
N ASN A 47 -8.29 -3.93 3.64
CA ASN A 47 -8.19 -5.39 3.59
C ASN A 47 -9.56 -6.08 3.67
N LYS A 48 -10.52 -5.52 4.42
CA LYS A 48 -11.90 -6.05 4.52
C LYS A 48 -12.59 -6.18 3.16
N ASP A 49 -12.42 -5.17 2.32
CA ASP A 49 -13.03 -5.10 0.99
C ASP A 49 -12.05 -5.55 -0.12
N ALA A 50 -10.82 -5.92 0.25
CA ALA A 50 -9.69 -6.19 -0.66
C ALA A 50 -9.50 -5.11 -1.74
N GLN A 51 -9.51 -3.83 -1.34
CA GLN A 51 -9.52 -2.71 -2.27
C GLN A 51 -8.61 -1.55 -1.87
N PHE A 52 -8.00 -0.92 -2.88
CA PHE A 52 -7.49 0.44 -2.78
C PHE A 52 -8.58 1.46 -3.11
N VAL A 53 -8.64 2.54 -2.35
CA VAL A 53 -9.49 3.71 -2.62
C VAL A 53 -8.59 4.91 -2.85
N LEU A 54 -8.59 5.44 -4.08
CA LEU A 54 -7.74 6.55 -4.50
C LEU A 54 -8.60 7.79 -4.75
N GLN A 55 -8.17 8.91 -4.21
CA GLN A 55 -8.76 10.21 -4.49
C GLN A 55 -7.69 11.17 -4.96
N PHE A 56 -7.87 11.73 -6.15
CA PHE A 56 -6.94 12.68 -6.76
C PHE A 56 -7.31 14.13 -6.42
N ALA A 57 -6.32 15.01 -6.35
CA ALA A 57 -6.50 16.44 -6.19
C ALA A 57 -7.13 17.08 -7.45
N PRO A 58 -7.90 18.17 -7.32
CA PRO A 58 -8.25 18.86 -6.08
C PRO A 58 -9.26 18.06 -5.24
N PHE A 59 -8.99 17.94 -3.94
CA PHE A 59 -9.85 17.24 -2.97
C PHE A 59 -11.10 18.09 -2.64
N ASN A 60 -11.92 18.40 -3.64
CA ASN A 60 -13.12 19.20 -3.49
C ASN A 60 -14.36 18.30 -3.39
N PRO A 61 -15.05 18.23 -2.24
CA PRO A 61 -16.25 17.41 -2.08
C PRO A 61 -17.43 17.85 -2.98
N SER A 62 -17.37 19.04 -3.58
CA SER A 62 -18.41 19.57 -4.48
C SER A 62 -18.24 19.12 -5.95
N ASN A 63 -17.03 18.72 -6.35
CA ASN A 63 -16.71 18.25 -7.70
C ASN A 63 -16.29 16.79 -7.59
N LEU A 64 -17.28 15.91 -7.53
CA LEU A 64 -17.11 14.46 -7.42
C LEU A 64 -16.43 13.89 -8.68
N SER A 65 -15.10 13.92 -8.75
CA SER A 65 -14.44 12.71 -9.23
C SER A 65 -14.72 11.64 -8.17
N SER A 66 -15.55 10.66 -8.52
CA SER A 66 -15.77 9.50 -7.65
C SER A 66 -14.40 8.92 -7.31
N PRO A 67 -14.14 8.56 -6.03
CA PRO A 67 -12.89 7.89 -5.70
C PRO A 67 -12.76 6.63 -6.56
N CYS A 68 -11.54 6.37 -7.02
CA CYS A 68 -11.23 5.13 -7.73
C CYS A 68 -11.21 4.00 -6.72
N GLN A 69 -12.14 3.05 -6.84
CA GLN A 69 -12.11 1.79 -6.11
C GLN A 69 -11.42 0.77 -7.00
N ILE A 70 -10.30 0.23 -6.53
CA ILE A 70 -9.46 -0.67 -7.29
C ILE A 70 -9.26 -1.93 -6.46
N ASP A 71 -9.72 -3.07 -6.98
CA ASP A 71 -9.52 -4.36 -6.31
C ASP A 71 -8.02 -4.69 -6.22
N TYR A 72 -7.63 -5.33 -5.13
CA TYR A 72 -6.27 -5.85 -4.98
C TYR A 72 -5.94 -6.81 -6.14
N PRO A 73 -4.68 -6.82 -6.60
CA PRO A 73 -4.24 -7.74 -7.64
C PRO A 73 -4.47 -9.19 -7.16
N GLY A 74 -4.84 -10.10 -8.07
CA GLY A 74 -5.07 -11.51 -7.75
C GLY A 74 -6.46 -11.86 -7.16
N LEU A 75 -7.31 -10.87 -6.86
CA LEU A 75 -8.66 -11.15 -6.34
C LEU A 75 -9.49 -11.99 -7.33
N ALA A 76 -9.36 -11.72 -8.64
CA ALA A 76 -10.03 -12.48 -9.69
C ALA A 76 -9.50 -13.92 -9.86
N THR A 77 -8.27 -14.20 -9.40
CA THR A 77 -7.65 -15.54 -9.43
C THR A 77 -7.91 -16.33 -8.14
N GLY A 78 -8.57 -15.71 -7.15
CA GLY A 78 -8.85 -16.33 -5.84
C GLY A 78 -7.72 -16.18 -4.83
N ASP A 79 -6.67 -15.43 -5.17
CA ASP A 79 -5.57 -15.12 -4.26
C ASP A 79 -6.06 -14.14 -3.18
N MET A 80 -5.88 -14.48 -1.91
CA MET A 80 -6.20 -13.56 -0.82
C MET A 80 -4.96 -12.74 -0.46
N ASN A 81 -4.84 -11.55 -1.02
CA ASN A 81 -3.74 -10.65 -0.71
C ASN A 81 -4.12 -9.69 0.43
N PHE A 82 -3.25 -9.57 1.42
CA PHE A 82 -3.40 -8.69 2.56
C PHE A 82 -2.35 -7.58 2.52
N ILE A 83 -2.76 -6.32 2.68
CA ILE A 83 -1.85 -5.18 2.65
C ILE A 83 -1.47 -4.76 4.07
N TYR A 84 -0.17 -4.76 4.36
CA TYR A 84 0.40 -4.34 5.64
C TYR A 84 0.73 -2.85 5.66
N SER A 85 1.15 -2.30 4.53
CA SER A 85 1.56 -0.91 4.46
C SER A 85 1.46 -0.39 3.02
N ILE A 86 1.26 0.93 2.92
CA ILE A 86 1.23 1.65 1.66
C ILE A 86 2.05 2.92 1.81
N ASP A 87 2.72 3.30 0.72
CA ASP A 87 3.46 4.53 0.61
C ASP A 87 3.14 5.18 -0.75
N VAL A 88 3.15 6.51 -0.78
CA VAL A 88 3.08 7.29 -2.02
C VAL A 88 4.29 8.20 -2.11
N PRO A 89 5.06 8.17 -3.20
CA PRO A 89 6.23 9.02 -3.36
C PRO A 89 5.79 10.48 -3.51
N LYS A 90 6.73 11.40 -3.29
CA LYS A 90 6.46 12.85 -3.36
C LYS A 90 6.11 13.33 -4.78
N VAL A 91 6.41 12.55 -5.81
CA VAL A 91 6.22 12.94 -7.21
C VAL A 91 4.78 13.39 -7.46
N VAL A 92 4.65 14.62 -7.95
CA VAL A 92 3.37 15.27 -8.25
C VAL A 92 3.05 15.02 -9.73
N SER A 93 2.67 13.79 -10.06
CA SER A 93 2.13 13.44 -11.38
C SER A 93 0.61 13.35 -11.35
N TYR A 94 -0.02 13.44 -12.52
CA TYR A 94 -1.46 13.14 -12.66
C TYR A 94 -1.76 11.65 -12.47
N ASP A 95 -0.73 10.80 -12.50
CA ASP A 95 -0.80 9.40 -12.16
C ASP A 95 -0.33 9.20 -10.70
N ALA A 96 -1.11 8.46 -9.93
CA ALA A 96 -0.76 7.98 -8.61
C ALA A 96 0.19 6.81 -8.75
N SER A 97 1.37 6.95 -8.14
CA SER A 97 2.30 5.85 -7.90
C SER A 97 2.12 5.42 -6.44
N VAL A 98 1.75 4.17 -6.22
CA VAL A 98 1.51 3.61 -4.89
C VAL A 98 2.41 2.41 -4.74
N VAL A 99 3.28 2.42 -3.74
CA VAL A 99 4.03 1.22 -3.34
C VAL A 99 3.31 0.63 -2.15
N PHE A 100 3.21 -0.68 -2.13
CA PHE A 100 2.54 -1.38 -1.06
C PHE A 100 3.25 -2.68 -0.75
N ILE A 101 3.21 -3.08 0.51
CA ILE A 101 3.69 -4.38 0.93
C ILE A 101 2.57 -5.11 1.61
N GLY A 102 2.59 -6.41 1.40
CA GLY A 102 1.59 -7.30 1.92
C GLY A 102 2.08 -8.73 1.96
N GLU A 103 1.11 -9.62 2.11
CA GLU A 103 1.30 -11.05 2.09
C GLU A 103 0.17 -11.70 1.31
N ASN A 104 0.54 -12.73 0.55
CA ASN A 104 -0.43 -13.62 -0.03
C ASN A 104 -0.80 -14.66 1.03
N SER A 105 -2.07 -14.69 1.41
CA SER A 105 -2.67 -15.76 2.19
C SER A 105 -3.30 -16.76 1.23
N ASP A 106 -2.48 -17.55 0.58
CA ASP A 106 -3.00 -18.79 0.03
C ASP A 106 -3.47 -19.61 1.24
N ASN A 107 -4.63 -20.27 1.18
CA ASN A 107 -5.15 -21.13 2.26
C ASN A 107 -4.25 -22.37 2.56
N SER A 108 -3.01 -22.34 2.10
CA SER A 108 -1.95 -23.30 2.29
C SER A 108 -0.86 -22.69 3.16
N SER A 109 -0.07 -23.53 3.81
CA SER A 109 1.06 -23.20 4.68
C SER A 109 2.26 -22.48 4.01
N SER A 110 2.00 -21.65 2.99
CA SER A 110 2.98 -20.99 2.13
C SER A 110 2.66 -19.51 1.96
N ALA A 111 2.28 -18.81 3.03
CA ALA A 111 2.19 -17.37 3.02
C ALA A 111 3.59 -16.76 2.79
N TYR A 112 3.72 -15.94 1.75
CA TYR A 112 4.96 -15.22 1.45
C TYR A 112 4.69 -13.72 1.32
N PRO A 113 5.61 -12.88 1.83
CA PRO A 113 5.49 -11.45 1.67
C PRO A 113 5.65 -11.05 0.20
N PHE A 114 5.13 -9.88 -0.14
CA PHE A 114 5.32 -9.25 -1.43
C PHE A 114 5.53 -7.76 -1.31
N ILE A 115 6.18 -7.19 -2.32
CA ILE A 115 6.12 -5.78 -2.63
C ILE A 115 5.38 -5.60 -3.95
N GLY A 116 4.47 -4.64 -3.98
CA GLY A 116 3.71 -4.26 -5.14
C GLY A 116 3.83 -2.78 -5.45
N HIS A 117 3.61 -2.48 -6.72
CA HIS A 117 3.55 -1.14 -7.27
C HIS A 117 2.27 -1.01 -8.09
N LEU A 118 1.42 -0.08 -7.69
CA LEU A 118 0.20 0.31 -8.38
C LEU A 118 0.44 1.66 -9.04
N LEU A 119 0.27 1.70 -10.36
CA LEU A 119 0.12 2.93 -11.12
C LEU A 119 -1.35 3.10 -11.45
N ALA A 120 -1.93 4.25 -11.09
CA ALA A 120 -3.32 4.58 -11.38
C ALA A 120 -3.44 6.01 -11.89
N ASN A 121 -4.25 6.26 -12.91
CA ASN A 121 -4.54 7.61 -13.37
C ASN A 121 -5.89 8.14 -12.84
N ALA A 122 -6.18 9.41 -13.08
CA ALA A 122 -7.45 10.03 -12.66
C ALA A 122 -8.71 9.42 -13.31
N SER A 123 -8.56 8.61 -14.37
CA SER A 123 -9.64 7.83 -14.99
C SER A 123 -9.82 6.45 -14.36
N CYS A 124 -9.09 6.14 -13.29
CA CYS A 124 -9.07 4.84 -12.62
C CYS A 124 -8.54 3.69 -13.50
N GLU A 125 -7.79 3.99 -14.55
CA GLU A 125 -7.04 2.97 -15.27
C GLU A 125 -5.82 2.61 -14.45
N THR A 126 -5.54 1.31 -14.31
CA THR A 126 -4.55 0.80 -13.36
C THR A 126 -3.60 -0.19 -13.99
N THR A 127 -2.40 -0.26 -13.44
CA THR A 127 -1.40 -1.29 -13.72
C THR A 127 -0.76 -1.72 -12.42
N TYR A 128 -0.62 -3.03 -12.25
CA TYR A 128 0.02 -3.65 -11.11
C TYR A 128 1.32 -4.33 -11.53
N ASN A 129 2.36 -4.13 -10.72
CA ASN A 129 3.56 -4.93 -10.76
C ASN A 129 3.82 -5.46 -9.35
N MET A 130 4.11 -6.76 -9.24
CA MET A 130 4.36 -7.38 -7.95
C MET A 130 5.60 -8.26 -7.99
N TYR A 131 6.34 -8.25 -6.89
CA TYR A 131 7.42 -9.17 -6.64
C TYR A 131 7.12 -9.93 -5.35
N TYR A 132 7.04 -11.25 -5.47
CA TYR A 132 6.80 -12.16 -4.36
C TYR A 132 8.12 -12.68 -3.80
N PHE A 133 8.30 -12.53 -2.50
CA PHE A 133 9.47 -12.99 -1.76
C PHE A 133 9.34 -14.49 -1.41
N THR A 134 9.12 -15.33 -2.43
CA THR A 134 8.82 -16.78 -2.27
C THR A 134 9.82 -17.62 -1.46
N PRO A 135 11.11 -17.26 -1.31
CA PRO A 135 12.01 -17.98 -0.40
C PRO A 135 11.76 -17.73 1.09
N PHE A 136 10.95 -16.73 1.43
CA PHE A 136 10.70 -16.27 2.80
C PHE A 136 9.25 -16.54 3.17
N THR A 137 9.05 -17.05 4.38
CA THR A 137 7.71 -17.27 4.94
C THR A 137 7.21 -16.02 5.64
N HIS A 138 5.92 -15.99 5.97
CA HIS A 138 5.27 -15.00 6.83
C HIS A 138 6.21 -14.31 7.82
N ASP A 139 6.19 -12.98 7.79
CA ASP A 139 7.02 -12.12 8.63
C ASP A 139 6.19 -10.90 9.06
N GLU A 140 5.80 -10.87 10.33
CA GLU A 140 4.97 -9.79 10.90
C GLU A 140 5.70 -8.44 10.94
N PHE A 141 7.04 -8.45 10.88
CA PHE A 141 7.86 -7.26 10.96
C PHE A 141 8.37 -6.88 9.59
N PHE A 142 7.60 -6.03 8.90
CA PHE A 142 8.01 -5.46 7.63
C PHE A 142 8.01 -3.93 7.70
N VAL A 143 9.17 -3.33 7.46
CA VAL A 143 9.33 -1.88 7.36
C VAL A 143 9.77 -1.54 5.95
N HIS A 144 9.19 -0.52 5.37
CA HIS A 144 9.62 -0.01 4.08
C HIS A 144 9.57 1.51 4.01
N SER A 145 10.20 2.04 2.97
CA SER A 145 10.16 3.44 2.59
C SER A 145 10.43 3.54 1.11
N ILE A 146 9.90 4.57 0.47
CA ILE A 146 10.25 4.92 -0.91
C ILE A 146 11.21 6.10 -0.91
N ASP A 147 12.14 6.13 -1.86
CA ASP A 147 12.94 7.31 -2.13
C ASP A 147 12.04 8.50 -2.58
N PRO A 148 12.45 9.76 -2.35
CA PRO A 148 11.63 10.91 -2.70
C PRO A 148 11.26 11.02 -4.19
N SER A 149 12.08 10.46 -5.08
CA SER A 149 11.82 10.47 -6.53
C SER A 149 10.87 9.37 -6.98
N GLY A 150 10.48 8.44 -6.10
CA GLY A 150 9.56 7.36 -6.44
C GLY A 150 10.12 6.38 -7.46
N GLN A 151 11.45 6.20 -7.49
CA GLN A 151 12.15 5.26 -8.35
C GLN A 151 12.52 3.98 -7.63
N ILE A 152 12.84 4.05 -6.34
CA ILE A 152 13.33 2.92 -5.56
C ILE A 152 12.57 2.85 -4.24
N ALA A 153 11.99 1.69 -3.96
CA ALA A 153 11.52 1.34 -2.63
C ALA A 153 12.59 0.52 -1.90
N TYR A 154 12.76 0.76 -0.61
CA TYR A 154 13.63 0.01 0.27
C TYR A 154 12.79 -0.65 1.33
N GLY A 155 13.16 -1.86 1.72
CA GLY A 155 12.50 -2.50 2.84
C GLY A 155 13.41 -3.44 3.60
N PHE A 156 12.95 -3.75 4.80
CA PHE A 156 13.61 -4.58 5.78
C PHE A 156 12.54 -5.44 6.44
N SER A 157 12.84 -6.72 6.59
CA SER A 157 12.06 -7.66 7.37
C SER A 157 12.92 -8.26 8.50
N SER A 158 12.45 -9.27 9.23
CA SER A 158 13.31 -10.05 10.13
C SER A 158 14.24 -11.05 9.41
N GLN A 159 14.04 -11.27 8.09
CA GLN A 159 14.75 -12.28 7.29
C GLN A 159 15.60 -11.73 6.14
N PHE A 160 15.20 -10.62 5.53
CA PHE A 160 15.98 -9.95 4.48
C PHE A 160 15.86 -8.42 4.47
N ALA A 161 16.78 -7.77 3.77
CA ALA A 161 16.68 -6.38 3.35
C ALA A 161 16.80 -6.29 1.83
N PHE A 162 16.06 -5.37 1.21
CA PHE A 162 16.01 -5.26 -0.25
C PHE A 162 15.87 -3.82 -0.72
N SER A 163 16.18 -3.62 -2.00
CA SER A 163 15.71 -2.49 -2.80
C SER A 163 14.89 -3.01 -3.99
N TYR A 164 13.81 -2.32 -4.31
CA TYR A 164 12.93 -2.58 -5.43
C TYR A 164 12.91 -1.38 -6.36
N ASP A 165 13.33 -1.59 -7.61
CA ASP A 165 13.31 -0.57 -8.65
C ASP A 165 11.91 -0.54 -9.29
N LEU A 166 11.22 0.59 -9.15
CA LEU A 166 9.83 0.79 -9.58
C LEU A 166 9.68 1.00 -11.10
N GLN A 167 10.77 1.16 -11.84
CA GLN A 167 10.72 1.32 -13.30
C GLN A 167 10.96 -0.02 -14.01
N THR A 168 11.95 -0.76 -13.51
CA THR A 168 12.34 -2.07 -14.06
C THR A 168 11.63 -3.23 -13.38
N HIS A 169 10.97 -2.97 -12.24
CA HIS A 169 10.33 -3.97 -11.39
C HIS A 169 11.30 -5.06 -10.92
N SER A 170 12.56 -4.67 -10.69
CA SER A 170 13.63 -5.59 -10.30
C SER A 170 13.92 -5.52 -8.80
N ILE A 171 14.17 -6.68 -8.18
CA ILE A 171 14.60 -6.78 -6.79
C ILE A 171 16.11 -6.91 -6.69
N ASN A 172 16.70 -6.26 -5.71
CA ASN A 172 18.06 -6.49 -5.28
C ASN A 172 18.07 -6.75 -3.77
N TYR A 173 18.54 -7.93 -3.36
CA TYR A 173 18.70 -8.26 -1.94
C TYR A 173 19.98 -7.60 -1.42
N LEU A 174 19.81 -6.71 -0.45
CA LEU A 174 20.91 -5.98 0.17
C LEU A 174 21.56 -6.82 1.29
N ALA A 175 20.75 -7.60 2.00
CA ALA A 175 21.19 -8.55 3.01
C ALA A 175 20.16 -9.68 3.15
N GLN A 176 20.64 -10.86 3.56
CA GLN A 176 19.82 -11.99 3.99
C GLN A 176 20.43 -12.50 5.30
N TRP A 177 19.63 -12.59 6.36
CA TRP A 177 20.14 -13.10 7.63
C TRP A 177 19.93 -14.61 7.69
N PRO A 178 20.97 -15.39 8.02
CA PRO A 178 20.78 -16.79 8.34
C PRO A 178 20.04 -16.88 9.68
N PHE A 179 18.72 -17.10 9.62
CA PHE A 179 17.84 -17.44 10.75
C PHE A 179 18.01 -16.57 12.00
N ALA A 180 17.49 -15.35 11.97
CA ALA A 180 17.15 -14.65 13.20
C ALA A 180 15.84 -15.24 13.73
N ASN A 181 15.92 -16.34 14.49
CA ASN A 181 14.81 -16.76 15.33
C ASN A 181 14.68 -15.72 16.45
N PHE A 182 13.78 -14.76 16.29
CA PHE A 182 13.35 -13.85 17.36
C PHE A 182 12.34 -14.54 18.27
#